data_AF-A0AAU8LZ54-F1
#
_entry.id   AF-A0AAU8LZ54-F1
#
_cell.length_a   1.000
_cell.length_b   1.000
_cell.length_c   1.000
_cell.angle_alpha   90.00
_cell.angle_beta   90.00
_cell.angle_gamma   90.00
#
_symmetry.space_group_name_H-M   'P 1'
#
loop_
_entity.id
_entity.type
_entity.pdbx_description
1 polymer ?
#
loop_
_entity_poly.entity_id
_entity_poly.type
_entity_poly.pdbx_seq_one_letter_code
_entity_poly.pdbx_strand_id
1 'polypeptide(L)'
;MKTLLTRIQEIFPLPEETIIPFQEAETCYRAGAYRAALLFSYIGWGLALRARLLRSACPAGINSKQWQKNLAKLRREDSWDHEVFDLVQQQKPAPVFLVSEDLRHQVRYWKDRRNDCAHFKTNEIDHSHVESFWQFIFSNLGKFVPNGSTASLQNEIILYFDLNVTPPDTPLDPIIERIPYCVDTDELVKFFEGVVTGISSIFDEDYRINRLVNRVLDTVIRVTNDSTVNALKDFLVTSENCLVNFLREFPQHVILLEQNPQTVRCLWRKHLFSGFSGYHNDMKVFVALLRADLIPQEEKAEANSKAFPYVREDSLSLEDELTLKQNDFFADVFQKIGRLGAGTSIGIVEKNRWVEGNIKIICWYLESHEISVQTVRMMCVLYDQEKRLHELLHEDGSEPEMSAGLYMFFKSNPSKRQEIEKIAQHEKLTLPEAIFGEVDREES
;
A
#
# COMPACT_ATOMS: atom_id res chain seq x y z
N MET A 1 11.99 35.32 32.67
CA MET A 1 10.93 34.31 32.50
C MET A 1 10.44 34.41 31.05
N LYS A 2 10.39 33.30 30.29
CA LYS A 2 9.90 33.33 28.90
C LYS A 2 8.39 33.62 28.92
N THR A 3 7.92 34.44 27.98
CA THR A 3 6.47 34.69 27.84
C THR A 3 5.80 33.47 27.21
N LEU A 4 4.47 33.38 27.33
CA LEU A 4 3.71 32.34 26.62
C LEU A 4 3.84 32.49 25.10
N LEU A 5 3.97 33.73 24.61
CA LEU A 5 4.19 34.01 23.20
C LEU A 5 5.51 33.43 22.67
N THR A 6 6.60 33.51 23.44
CA THR A 6 7.86 32.85 23.10
C THR A 6 7.68 31.34 22.97
N ARG A 7 6.87 30.72 23.84
CA ARG A 7 6.59 29.27 23.76
C ARG A 7 5.76 28.90 22.53
N ILE A 8 4.82 29.76 22.12
CA ILE A 8 4.05 29.56 20.88
C ILE A 8 5.00 29.52 19.68
N GLN A 9 5.96 30.44 19.61
CA GLN A 9 6.95 30.50 18.53
C GLN A 9 7.89 29.28 18.50
N GLU A 10 8.16 28.66 19.65
CA GLU A 10 9.01 27.46 19.74
C GLU A 10 8.27 26.17 19.34
N ILE A 11 6.95 26.10 19.54
CA ILE A 11 6.16 24.88 19.35
C ILE A 11 5.53 24.83 17.95
N PHE A 12 5.05 25.96 17.44
CA PHE A 12 4.34 25.99 16.17
C PHE A 12 5.27 26.40 15.03
N PRO A 13 5.24 25.71 13.87
CA PRO A 13 5.94 26.16 12.68
C PRO A 13 5.20 27.38 12.11
N LEU A 14 5.64 28.57 12.52
CA LEU A 14 5.03 29.83 12.13
C LEU A 14 5.70 30.42 10.88
N PRO A 15 4.96 31.09 9.99
CA PRO A 15 5.54 31.85 8.87
C PRO A 15 6.47 32.97 9.35
N GLU A 16 7.52 33.27 8.58
CA GLU A 16 8.49 34.34 8.91
C GLU A 16 7.82 35.70 9.11
N GLU A 17 6.76 36.01 8.34
CA GLU A 17 5.99 37.25 8.46
C GLU A 17 5.33 37.45 9.83
N THR A 18 5.18 36.40 10.63
CA THR A 18 4.63 36.49 12.00
C THR A 18 5.67 36.90 13.04
N ILE A 19 6.97 36.80 12.72
CA ILE A 19 8.07 37.02 13.67
C ILE A 19 8.05 38.45 14.18
N ILE A 20 8.01 39.43 13.29
CA ILE A 20 8.06 40.85 13.65
C ILE A 20 6.85 41.24 14.51
N PRO A 21 5.58 40.98 14.11
CA PRO A 21 4.43 41.30 14.95
C PRO A 21 4.48 40.64 16.34
N PHE A 22 4.92 39.39 16.44
CA PHE A 22 5.01 38.75 17.75
C PHE A 22 6.15 39.30 18.62
N GLN A 23 7.28 39.70 18.04
CA GLN A 23 8.36 40.39 18.77
C GLN A 23 7.93 41.78 19.24
N GLU A 24 7.20 42.53 18.41
CA GLU A 24 6.61 43.82 18.77
C GLU A 24 5.58 43.65 19.89
N ALA A 25 4.74 42.61 19.81
CA ALA A 25 3.78 42.29 20.85
C ALA A 25 4.46 42.03 22.21
N GLU A 26 5.53 41.24 22.23
CA GLU A 26 6.30 40.98 23.45
C GLU A 26 6.98 42.25 23.99
N THR A 27 7.54 43.08 23.11
CA THR A 27 8.17 44.35 23.49
C THR A 27 7.16 45.29 24.13
N CYS A 28 5.99 45.46 23.50
CA CYS A 28 4.90 46.27 24.04
C CYS A 28 4.38 45.72 25.36
N TYR A 29 4.26 44.41 25.49
CA TYR A 29 3.79 43.78 26.73
C TYR A 29 4.74 44.09 27.89
N ARG A 30 6.05 43.92 27.68
CA ARG A 30 7.08 44.23 28.70
C ARG A 30 7.14 45.71 29.06
N ALA A 31 6.78 46.59 28.14
CA ALA A 31 6.70 48.03 28.37
C ALA A 31 5.38 48.49 29.02
N GLY A 32 4.45 47.57 29.31
CA GLY A 32 3.12 47.91 29.85
C GLY A 32 2.15 48.48 28.81
N ALA A 33 2.49 48.46 27.53
CA ALA A 33 1.66 48.93 26.42
C ALA A 33 0.69 47.83 25.96
N TYR A 34 -0.22 47.40 26.85
CA TYR A 34 -1.04 46.20 26.65
C TYR A 34 -1.97 46.24 25.44
N ARG A 35 -2.52 47.42 25.09
CA ARG A 35 -3.31 47.60 23.85
C ARG A 35 -2.50 47.29 22.60
N ALA A 36 -1.26 47.80 22.54
CA ALA A 36 -0.36 47.53 21.43
C ALA A 36 0.06 46.07 21.42
N ALA A 37 0.35 45.49 22.59
CA ALA A 37 0.69 44.07 22.72
C ALA A 37 -0.42 43.15 22.18
N LEU A 38 -1.68 43.41 22.55
CA LEU A 38 -2.82 42.64 22.04
C LEU A 38 -3.01 42.83 20.53
N LEU A 39 -2.90 44.06 20.05
CA LEU A 39 -3.02 44.38 18.62
C LEU A 39 -1.98 43.64 17.78
N PHE A 40 -0.71 43.71 18.14
CA PHE A 40 0.37 43.03 17.44
C PHE A 40 0.27 41.50 17.55
N SER A 41 -0.16 40.98 18.71
CA SER A 41 -0.46 39.54 18.86
C SER A 41 -1.56 39.09 17.89
N TYR A 42 -2.60 39.91 17.72
CA TYR A 42 -3.71 39.58 16.81
C TYR A 42 -3.26 39.59 15.36
N ILE A 43 -2.40 40.55 14.99
CA ILE A 43 -1.79 40.61 13.65
C ILE A 43 -0.96 39.35 13.40
N GLY A 44 -0.07 38.97 14.31
CA GLY A 44 0.74 37.76 14.17
C GLY A 44 -0.09 36.48 14.04
N TRP A 45 -1.14 36.35 14.86
CA TRP A 45 -2.11 35.24 14.75
C TRP A 45 -2.85 35.24 13.41
N GLY A 46 -3.32 36.41 12.95
CA GLY A 46 -4.01 36.56 11.67
C GLY A 46 -3.12 36.19 10.49
N LEU A 47 -1.84 36.60 10.50
CA LEU A 47 -0.86 36.25 9.48
C LEU A 47 -0.59 34.74 9.46
N ALA A 48 -0.51 34.09 10.61
CA ALA A 48 -0.40 32.63 10.68
C ALA A 48 -1.58 31.93 9.97
N LEU A 49 -2.82 32.43 10.17
CA LEU A 49 -4.00 31.89 9.48
C LEU A 49 -4.02 32.23 7.99
N ARG A 50 -3.64 33.45 7.63
CA ARG A 50 -3.50 33.90 6.23
C ARG A 50 -2.56 32.99 5.45
N ALA A 51 -1.38 32.70 6.00
CA ALA A 51 -0.40 31.83 5.36
C ALA A 51 -0.97 30.43 5.11
N ARG A 52 -1.72 29.86 6.07
CA ARG A 52 -2.39 28.57 5.89
C ARG A 52 -3.42 28.59 4.77
N LEU A 53 -4.21 29.66 4.66
CA LEU A 53 -5.19 29.82 3.59
C LEU A 53 -4.53 29.99 2.22
N LEU A 54 -3.43 30.74 2.14
CA LEU A 54 -2.71 30.96 0.89
C LEU A 54 -2.04 29.70 0.34
N ARG A 55 -1.73 28.72 1.22
CA ARG A 55 -1.18 27.41 0.87
C ARG A 55 -2.24 26.34 0.67
N SER A 56 -3.48 26.55 1.11
CA SER A 56 -4.53 25.53 1.01
C SER A 56 -5.14 25.46 -0.38
N ALA A 57 -5.53 24.25 -0.79
CA ALA A 57 -6.37 24.04 -1.97
C ALA A 57 -7.75 24.69 -1.79
N CYS A 58 -8.52 24.74 -2.88
CA CYS A 58 -9.92 25.17 -2.81
C CYS A 58 -10.72 24.24 -1.89
N PRO A 59 -11.38 24.76 -0.84
CA PRO A 59 -12.20 23.93 0.03
C PRO A 59 -13.34 23.25 -0.72
N ALA A 60 -13.65 22.01 -0.32
CA ALA A 60 -14.77 21.27 -0.87
C ALA A 60 -16.08 22.06 -0.66
N GLY A 61 -16.90 22.15 -1.72
CA GLY A 61 -18.16 22.93 -1.70
C GLY A 61 -18.00 24.44 -1.93
N ILE A 62 -16.77 24.95 -2.08
CA ILE A 62 -16.53 26.33 -2.50
C ILE A 62 -16.23 26.38 -4.00
N ASN A 63 -16.86 27.33 -4.70
CA ASN A 63 -16.60 27.54 -6.12
C ASN A 63 -15.16 28.03 -6.34
N SER A 64 -14.42 27.40 -7.26
CA SER A 64 -13.02 27.76 -7.55
C SER A 64 -12.82 29.24 -7.92
N LYS A 65 -13.73 29.86 -8.71
CA LYS A 65 -13.64 31.30 -9.02
C LYS A 65 -13.85 32.17 -7.77
N GLN A 66 -14.72 31.76 -6.85
CA GLN A 66 -14.90 32.46 -5.59
C GLN A 66 -13.67 32.31 -4.70
N TRP A 67 -13.10 31.11 -4.63
CA TRP A 67 -11.87 30.85 -3.87
C TRP A 67 -10.70 31.70 -4.37
N GLN A 68 -10.50 31.79 -5.68
CA GLN A 68 -9.46 32.64 -6.26
C GLN A 68 -9.67 34.13 -5.93
N LYS A 69 -10.92 34.61 -5.84
CA LYS A 69 -11.21 35.98 -5.36
C LYS A 69 -10.84 36.16 -3.90
N ASN A 70 -11.16 35.19 -3.05
CA ASN A 70 -10.80 35.23 -1.62
C ASN A 70 -9.27 35.24 -1.47
N LEU A 71 -8.55 34.36 -2.17
CA LEU A 71 -7.08 34.36 -2.21
C LEU A 71 -6.50 35.69 -2.71
N ALA A 72 -7.12 36.32 -3.71
CA ALA A 72 -6.68 37.63 -4.20
C ALA A 72 -6.84 38.73 -3.14
N LYS A 73 -7.92 38.72 -2.35
CA LYS A 73 -8.10 39.66 -1.23
C LYS A 73 -7.13 39.40 -0.09
N LEU A 74 -6.87 38.12 0.22
CA LEU A 74 -5.84 37.74 1.19
C LEU A 74 -4.44 38.23 0.80
N ARG A 75 -4.17 38.53 -0.47
CA ARG A 75 -2.88 39.10 -0.91
C ARG A 75 -2.81 40.62 -0.81
N ARG A 76 -3.92 41.31 -0.54
CA ARG A 76 -3.95 42.78 -0.45
C ARG A 76 -3.78 43.24 0.99
N GLU A 77 -2.85 44.16 1.22
CA GLU A 77 -2.50 44.66 2.56
C GLU A 77 -3.66 45.32 3.30
N ASP A 78 -4.56 45.97 2.57
CA ASP A 78 -5.68 46.75 3.11
C ASP A 78 -6.91 45.91 3.48
N SER A 79 -6.96 44.64 3.07
CA SER A 79 -8.17 43.81 3.22
C SER A 79 -7.95 42.41 3.78
N TRP A 80 -6.70 41.96 3.89
CA TRP A 80 -6.42 40.57 4.27
C TRP A 80 -6.91 40.25 5.69
N ASP A 81 -6.84 41.18 6.64
CA ASP A 81 -7.22 40.96 8.03
C ASP A 81 -8.73 40.68 8.17
N HIS A 82 -9.53 41.46 7.44
CA HIS A 82 -10.97 41.29 7.34
C HIS A 82 -11.33 39.97 6.65
N GLU A 83 -10.68 39.68 5.52
CA GLU A 83 -10.94 38.46 4.76
C GLU A 83 -10.57 37.20 5.56
N VAL A 84 -9.45 37.18 6.28
CA VAL A 84 -9.09 36.05 7.17
C VAL A 84 -10.21 35.81 8.18
N PHE A 85 -10.70 36.86 8.84
CA PHE A 85 -11.78 36.74 9.80
C PHE A 85 -13.06 36.19 9.15
N ASP A 86 -13.46 36.74 8.01
CA ASP A 86 -14.68 36.33 7.32
C ASP A 86 -14.61 34.84 6.93
N LEU A 87 -13.46 34.37 6.45
CA LEU A 87 -13.23 32.96 6.13
C LEU A 87 -13.25 32.08 7.39
N VAL A 88 -12.72 32.55 8.52
CA VAL A 88 -12.86 31.86 9.83
C VAL A 88 -14.31 31.80 10.29
N GLN A 89 -15.16 32.77 9.93
CA GLN A 89 -16.58 32.76 10.30
C GLN A 89 -17.47 32.05 9.26
N GLN A 90 -16.99 31.82 8.04
CA GLN A 90 -17.77 31.24 6.96
C GLN A 90 -18.22 29.81 7.27
N GLN A 91 -19.53 29.56 7.15
CA GLN A 91 -20.15 28.22 7.24
C GLN A 91 -20.81 27.79 5.93
N LYS A 92 -21.37 28.73 5.16
CA LYS A 92 -22.05 28.48 3.88
C LYS A 92 -21.28 29.14 2.73
N PRO A 93 -21.22 28.53 1.53
CA PRO A 93 -21.80 27.23 1.17
C PRO A 93 -21.09 26.04 1.83
N ALA A 94 -19.85 26.22 2.29
CA ALA A 94 -19.08 25.27 3.07
C ALA A 94 -18.11 26.02 4.01
N PRO A 95 -17.66 25.40 5.11
CA PRO A 95 -16.66 25.97 5.99
C PRO A 95 -15.27 26.00 5.35
N VAL A 96 -14.55 27.12 5.50
CA VAL A 96 -13.16 27.26 5.03
C VAL A 96 -12.17 26.72 6.06
N PHE A 97 -12.45 26.92 7.35
CA PHE A 97 -11.72 26.29 8.45
C PHE A 97 -12.60 25.25 9.14
N LEU A 98 -12.00 24.11 9.51
CA LEU A 98 -12.65 23.03 10.26
C LEU A 98 -12.69 23.33 11.77
N VAL A 99 -13.33 24.43 12.14
CA VAL A 99 -13.45 24.90 13.54
C VAL A 99 -14.90 24.86 14.03
N SER A 100 -15.06 24.54 15.32
CA SER A 100 -16.37 24.50 16.00
C SER A 100 -17.01 25.88 16.09
N GLU A 101 -18.33 25.91 16.28
CA GLU A 101 -19.05 27.18 16.44
C GLU A 101 -18.63 27.94 17.70
N ASP A 102 -18.32 27.22 18.78
CA ASP A 102 -17.76 27.81 20.00
C ASP A 102 -16.42 28.52 19.71
N LEU A 103 -15.52 27.88 18.96
CA LEU A 103 -14.26 28.50 18.60
C LEU A 103 -14.46 29.73 17.70
N ARG A 104 -15.47 29.72 16.82
CA ARG A 104 -15.85 30.90 16.02
C ARG A 104 -16.32 32.05 16.90
N HIS A 105 -17.12 31.78 17.94
CA HIS A 105 -17.52 32.79 18.93
C HIS A 105 -16.33 33.40 19.66
N GLN A 106 -15.38 32.57 20.12
CA GLN A 106 -14.16 33.05 20.76
C GLN A 106 -13.33 33.96 19.82
N VAL A 107 -13.26 33.65 18.53
CA VAL A 107 -12.59 34.50 17.53
C VAL A 107 -13.30 35.86 17.38
N ARG A 108 -14.64 35.92 17.42
CA ARG A 108 -15.38 37.20 17.40
C ARG A 108 -15.02 38.05 18.61
N TYR A 109 -14.97 37.45 19.79
CA TYR A 109 -14.55 38.13 21.02
C TYR A 109 -13.17 38.77 20.87
N TRP A 110 -12.19 38.04 20.33
CA TRP A 110 -10.83 38.58 20.13
C TRP A 110 -10.76 39.66 19.05
N LYS A 111 -11.58 39.57 17.98
CA LYS A 111 -11.71 40.66 17.00
C LYS A 111 -12.25 41.94 17.66
N ASP A 112 -13.23 41.82 18.56
CA ASP A 112 -13.78 42.96 19.27
C ASP A 112 -12.74 43.61 20.21
N ARG A 113 -11.96 42.80 20.94
CA ARG A 113 -10.84 43.30 21.76
C ARG A 113 -9.75 43.98 20.93
N ARG A 114 -9.41 43.43 19.76
CA ARG A 114 -8.49 44.08 18.81
C ARG A 114 -9.04 45.42 18.35
N ASN A 115 -10.33 45.50 18.03
CA ASN A 115 -10.98 46.75 17.61
C ASN A 115 -11.03 47.78 18.74
N ASP A 116 -11.21 47.35 19.99
CA ASP A 116 -11.10 48.21 21.16
C ASP A 116 -9.71 48.84 21.27
N CYS A 117 -8.65 48.04 21.00
CA CYS A 117 -7.27 48.51 20.98
C CYS A 117 -7.02 49.52 19.85
N ALA A 118 -7.41 49.19 18.61
CA ALA A 118 -7.13 49.99 17.42
C ALA A 118 -7.89 51.33 17.37
N HIS A 119 -9.14 51.36 17.86
CA HIS A 119 -9.99 52.56 17.84
C HIS A 119 -10.05 53.31 19.17
N PHE A 120 -9.21 52.95 20.13
CA PHE A 120 -9.14 53.57 21.46
C PHE A 120 -10.50 53.66 22.16
N LYS A 121 -11.28 52.57 22.10
CA LYS A 121 -12.59 52.50 22.77
C LYS A 121 -12.42 52.47 24.29
N THR A 122 -13.49 52.83 25.01
CA THR A 122 -13.52 53.00 26.47
C THR A 122 -13.25 51.74 27.29
N ASN A 123 -13.34 50.55 26.67
CA ASN A 123 -13.07 49.29 27.37
C ASN A 123 -11.60 49.21 27.80
N GLU A 124 -11.36 48.83 29.05
CA GLU A 124 -10.01 48.64 29.57
C GLU A 124 -9.36 47.40 28.94
N ILE A 125 -8.08 47.51 28.58
CA ILE A 125 -7.25 46.42 28.09
C ILE A 125 -5.98 46.42 28.93
N ASP A 126 -5.76 45.34 29.66
CA ASP A 126 -4.66 45.17 30.59
C ASP A 126 -3.86 43.89 30.27
N HIS A 127 -2.88 43.59 31.12
CA HIS A 127 -2.05 42.39 31.00
C HIS A 127 -2.85 41.08 30.95
N SER A 128 -3.97 40.98 31.68
CA SER A 128 -4.76 39.76 31.77
C SER A 128 -5.42 39.41 30.43
N HIS A 129 -5.82 40.41 29.66
CA HIS A 129 -6.35 40.24 28.31
C HIS A 129 -5.29 39.72 27.33
N VAL A 130 -4.06 40.24 27.43
CA VAL A 130 -2.94 39.81 26.56
C VAL A 130 -2.58 38.36 26.85
N GLU A 131 -2.39 38.00 28.12
CA GLU A 131 -2.05 36.62 28.53
C GLU A 131 -3.18 35.65 28.17
N SER A 132 -4.44 36.05 28.36
CA SER A 132 -5.60 35.24 27.95
C SER A 132 -5.64 35.02 26.44
N PHE A 133 -5.27 36.03 25.64
CA PHE A 133 -5.19 35.86 24.19
C PHE A 133 -4.03 34.95 23.78
N TRP A 134 -2.87 35.07 24.42
CA TRP A 134 -1.77 34.15 24.19
C TRP A 134 -2.16 32.72 24.56
N GLN A 135 -2.89 32.53 25.67
CA GLN A 135 -3.41 31.22 26.04
C GLN A 135 -4.40 30.68 25.00
N PHE A 136 -5.25 31.54 24.44
CA PHE A 136 -6.12 31.19 23.33
C PHE A 136 -5.33 30.74 22.10
N ILE A 137 -4.31 31.49 21.67
CA ILE A 137 -3.45 31.13 20.54
C ILE A 137 -2.77 29.78 20.81
N PHE A 138 -2.14 29.63 21.97
CA PHE A 138 -1.45 28.41 22.36
C PHE A 138 -2.37 27.18 22.30
N SER A 139 -3.60 27.33 22.78
CA SER A 139 -4.55 26.21 22.91
C SER A 139 -5.29 25.88 21.61
N ASN A 140 -5.38 26.83 20.68
CA ASN A 140 -6.28 26.70 19.53
C ASN A 140 -5.63 26.92 18.17
N LEU A 141 -4.41 27.46 18.07
CA LEU A 141 -3.77 27.74 16.78
C LEU A 141 -3.72 26.48 15.89
N GLY A 142 -3.40 25.31 16.44
CA GLY A 142 -3.40 24.04 15.71
C GLY A 142 -4.77 23.62 15.15
N LYS A 143 -5.88 24.08 15.74
CA LYS A 143 -7.26 23.71 15.33
C LYS A 143 -7.74 24.45 14.08
N PHE A 144 -7.10 25.56 13.70
CA PHE A 144 -7.42 26.31 12.48
C PHE A 144 -6.81 25.62 11.25
N VAL A 145 -7.38 24.47 10.88
CA VAL A 145 -6.98 23.69 9.71
C VAL A 145 -7.90 24.07 8.53
N PRO A 146 -7.35 24.60 7.41
CA PRO A 146 -8.14 24.87 6.23
C PRO A 146 -8.74 23.57 5.68
N ASN A 147 -10.04 23.58 5.39
CA ASN A 147 -10.72 22.51 4.67
C ASN A 147 -10.15 22.50 3.23
N GLY A 148 -9.26 21.56 2.91
CA GLY A 148 -8.42 21.61 1.69
C GLY A 148 -6.90 21.69 1.92
N SER A 149 -6.46 21.60 3.17
CA SER A 149 -5.05 21.34 3.55
C SER A 149 -4.71 19.83 3.53
N THR A 150 -3.42 19.50 3.51
CA THR A 150 -2.87 18.14 3.67
C THR A 150 -3.52 17.38 4.83
N ALA A 151 -3.52 17.95 6.04
CA ALA A 151 -4.07 17.32 7.24
C ALA A 151 -5.59 17.09 7.16
N SER A 152 -6.33 18.04 6.56
CA SER A 152 -7.76 17.88 6.32
C SER A 152 -8.03 16.72 5.36
N LEU A 153 -7.22 16.60 4.30
CA LEU A 153 -7.37 15.53 3.32
C LEU A 153 -7.05 14.15 3.91
N GLN A 154 -5.98 14.04 4.71
CA GLN A 154 -5.67 12.79 5.43
C GLN A 154 -6.85 12.36 6.31
N ASN A 155 -7.38 13.28 7.12
CA ASN A 155 -8.51 12.98 8.01
C ASN A 155 -9.77 12.58 7.22
N GLU A 156 -10.01 13.19 6.06
CA GLU A 156 -11.12 12.83 5.18
C GLU A 156 -10.98 11.41 4.62
N ILE A 157 -9.78 11.01 4.18
CA ILE A 157 -9.48 9.65 3.73
C ILE A 157 -9.65 8.65 4.89
N ILE A 158 -9.20 8.99 6.08
CA ILE A 158 -9.29 8.13 7.26
C ILE A 158 -10.77 7.91 7.64
N LEU A 159 -11.56 8.99 7.73
CA LEU A 159 -12.99 8.93 8.09
C LEU A 159 -13.87 8.33 7.00
N TYR A 160 -13.42 8.30 5.74
CA TYR A 160 -14.12 7.63 4.65
C TYR A 160 -14.39 6.14 4.98
N PHE A 161 -13.53 5.49 5.76
CA PHE A 161 -13.70 4.09 6.13
C PHE A 161 -14.52 3.85 7.41
N ASP A 162 -14.94 4.92 8.11
CA ASP A 162 -15.86 4.82 9.22
C ASP A 162 -17.30 4.76 8.70
N LEU A 163 -17.95 3.59 8.86
CA LEU A 163 -19.33 3.34 8.43
C LEU A 163 -20.36 4.19 9.18
N ASN A 164 -20.01 4.79 10.31
CA ASN A 164 -20.88 5.74 11.02
C ASN A 164 -20.85 7.13 10.39
N VAL A 165 -19.82 7.43 9.60
CA VAL A 165 -19.60 8.73 8.95
C VAL A 165 -19.91 8.67 7.46
N THR A 166 -19.47 7.61 6.78
CA THR A 166 -19.51 7.51 5.32
C THR A 166 -20.31 6.28 4.87
N PRO A 167 -21.35 6.46 4.03
CA PRO A 167 -22.11 5.34 3.48
C PRO A 167 -21.24 4.39 2.63
N PRO A 168 -21.49 3.06 2.65
CA PRO A 168 -20.67 2.06 1.94
C PRO A 168 -20.47 2.30 0.43
N ASP A 169 -21.45 2.89 -0.25
CA ASP A 169 -21.45 3.09 -1.71
C ASP A 169 -20.84 4.43 -2.13
N THR A 170 -20.33 5.22 -1.19
CA THR A 170 -19.69 6.49 -1.50
C THR A 170 -18.40 6.23 -2.29
N PRO A 171 -18.16 6.85 -3.45
CA PRO A 171 -16.91 6.65 -4.19
C PRO A 171 -15.73 7.29 -3.45
N LEU A 172 -14.58 6.61 -3.43
CA LEU A 172 -13.34 7.10 -2.82
C LEU A 172 -12.61 8.09 -3.75
N ASP A 173 -12.72 7.89 -5.06
CA ASP A 173 -12.02 8.61 -6.12
C ASP A 173 -12.06 10.15 -5.95
N PRO A 174 -13.21 10.81 -5.64
CA PRO A 174 -13.25 12.27 -5.50
C PRO A 174 -12.40 12.83 -4.35
N ILE A 175 -12.16 12.03 -3.31
CA ILE A 175 -11.28 12.42 -2.21
C ILE A 175 -9.83 12.30 -2.66
N ILE A 176 -9.48 11.19 -3.32
CA ILE A 176 -8.11 10.88 -3.76
C ILE A 176 -7.63 11.80 -4.89
N GLU A 177 -8.52 12.20 -5.82
CA GLU A 177 -8.23 13.17 -6.89
C GLU A 177 -7.75 14.54 -6.36
N ARG A 178 -8.00 14.84 -5.09
CA ARG A 178 -7.57 16.10 -4.46
C ARG A 178 -6.11 16.09 -3.99
N ILE A 179 -5.48 14.92 -3.87
CA ILE A 179 -4.09 14.80 -3.38
C ILE A 179 -3.13 15.74 -4.11
N PRO A 180 -3.08 15.78 -5.46
CA PRO A 180 -2.11 16.62 -6.17
C PRO A 180 -2.28 18.12 -5.96
N TYR A 181 -3.44 18.55 -5.44
CA TYR A 181 -3.76 19.96 -5.21
C TYR A 181 -3.64 20.37 -3.74
N CYS A 182 -3.71 19.40 -2.84
CA CYS A 182 -3.73 19.63 -1.38
C CYS A 182 -2.38 19.36 -0.73
N VAL A 183 -1.47 18.64 -1.39
CA VAL A 183 -0.21 18.15 -0.83
C VAL A 183 0.95 18.58 -1.72
N ASP A 184 1.92 19.27 -1.14
CA ASP A 184 3.14 19.64 -1.83
C ASP A 184 3.97 18.39 -2.18
N THR A 185 4.64 18.40 -3.33
CA THR A 185 5.31 17.21 -3.88
C THR A 185 6.34 16.60 -2.93
N ASP A 186 7.06 17.44 -2.18
CA ASP A 186 8.06 17.05 -1.18
C ASP A 186 7.44 16.52 0.13
N GLU A 187 6.16 16.74 0.36
CA GLU A 187 5.41 16.22 1.51
C GLU A 187 4.64 14.92 1.21
N LEU A 188 4.55 14.50 -0.05
CA LEU A 188 3.74 13.34 -0.48
C LEU A 188 4.10 12.03 0.24
N VAL A 189 5.38 11.74 0.45
CA VAL A 189 5.79 10.52 1.15
C VAL A 189 5.28 10.53 2.60
N LYS A 190 5.49 11.64 3.32
CA LYS A 190 4.97 11.83 4.68
C LYS A 190 3.44 11.81 4.72
N PHE A 191 2.80 12.29 3.66
CA PHE A 191 1.35 12.23 3.54
C PHE A 191 0.85 10.78 3.53
N PHE A 192 1.47 9.90 2.72
CA PHE A 192 1.12 8.48 2.68
C PHE A 192 1.40 7.77 4.01
N GLU A 193 2.53 8.06 4.66
CA GLU A 193 2.83 7.56 6.01
C GLU A 193 1.72 7.93 7.02
N GLY A 194 1.26 9.18 6.97
CA GLY A 194 0.15 9.66 7.80
C GLY A 194 -1.19 8.98 7.51
N VAL A 195 -1.50 8.67 6.24
CA VAL A 195 -2.70 7.91 5.87
C VAL A 195 -2.64 6.49 6.43
N VAL A 196 -1.51 5.79 6.26
CA VAL A 196 -1.33 4.42 6.78
C VAL A 196 -1.47 4.42 8.31
N THR A 197 -0.75 5.31 8.99
CA THR A 197 -0.80 5.43 10.47
C THR A 197 -2.21 5.77 10.96
N GLY A 198 -2.91 6.65 10.24
CA GLY A 198 -4.27 7.06 10.58
C GLY A 198 -5.27 5.92 10.46
N ILE A 199 -5.23 5.15 9.37
CA ILE A 199 -6.10 3.97 9.22
C ILE A 199 -5.78 2.92 10.30
N SER A 200 -4.50 2.67 10.57
CA SER A 200 -4.07 1.75 11.62
C SER A 200 -4.51 2.18 13.03
N SER A 201 -4.83 3.46 13.26
CA SER A 201 -5.28 3.94 14.57
C SER A 201 -6.77 3.70 14.85
N ILE A 202 -7.57 3.42 13.81
CA ILE A 202 -9.03 3.23 13.91
C ILE A 202 -9.41 1.76 13.93
N PHE A 203 -8.57 0.89 13.36
CA PHE A 203 -8.87 -0.53 13.20
C PHE A 203 -7.78 -1.36 13.88
N ASP A 204 -8.18 -2.44 14.57
CA ASP A 204 -7.26 -3.31 15.32
C ASP A 204 -6.81 -4.56 14.52
N GLU A 205 -7.44 -4.83 13.38
CA GLU A 205 -7.20 -6.05 12.60
C GLU A 205 -6.24 -5.80 11.43
N ASP A 206 -5.02 -6.32 11.53
CA ASP A 206 -3.95 -6.16 10.51
C ASP A 206 -4.42 -6.47 9.08
N TYR A 207 -5.18 -7.55 8.88
CA TYR A 207 -5.69 -7.90 7.55
C TYR A 207 -6.64 -6.83 7.00
N ARG A 208 -7.53 -6.30 7.84
CA ARG A 208 -8.47 -5.24 7.48
C ARG A 208 -7.74 -3.94 7.20
N ILE A 209 -6.77 -3.56 8.02
CA ILE A 209 -5.93 -2.37 7.83
C ILE A 209 -5.25 -2.44 6.46
N ASN A 210 -4.55 -3.54 6.17
CA ASN A 210 -3.84 -3.71 4.90
C ASN A 210 -4.78 -3.58 3.70
N ARG A 211 -5.97 -4.20 3.75
CA ARG A 211 -6.96 -4.11 2.67
C ARG A 211 -7.44 -2.66 2.44
N LEU A 212 -7.71 -1.90 3.51
CA LEU A 212 -8.17 -0.51 3.39
C LEU A 212 -7.06 0.40 2.86
N VAL A 213 -5.84 0.23 3.36
CA VAL A 213 -4.65 0.94 2.86
C VAL A 213 -4.45 0.62 1.38
N ASN A 214 -4.40 -0.65 1.01
CA ASN A 214 -4.21 -1.08 -0.37
C ASN A 214 -5.26 -0.48 -1.32
N ARG A 215 -6.53 -0.41 -0.90
CA ARG A 215 -7.59 0.25 -1.67
C ARG A 215 -7.30 1.74 -1.90
N VAL A 216 -6.76 2.45 -0.92
CA VAL A 216 -6.33 3.85 -1.10
C VAL A 216 -5.19 3.92 -2.12
N LEU A 217 -4.15 3.10 -1.95
CA LEU A 217 -2.96 3.15 -2.81
C LEU A 217 -3.29 2.79 -4.27
N ASP A 218 -4.13 1.78 -4.51
CA ASP A 218 -4.61 1.44 -5.86
C ASP A 218 -5.42 2.59 -6.48
N THR A 219 -6.28 3.23 -5.68
CA THR A 219 -7.05 4.38 -6.16
C THR A 219 -6.13 5.54 -6.54
N VAL A 220 -5.06 5.80 -5.77
CA VAL A 220 -4.06 6.82 -6.10
C VAL A 220 -3.46 6.58 -7.48
N ILE A 221 -3.06 5.33 -7.78
CA ILE A 221 -2.50 4.98 -9.10
C ILE A 221 -3.51 5.23 -10.22
N ARG A 222 -4.79 4.96 -9.99
CA ARG A 222 -5.85 5.08 -11.02
C ARG A 222 -6.26 6.51 -11.32
N VAL A 223 -6.33 7.40 -10.32
CA VAL A 223 -7.03 8.70 -10.45
C VAL A 223 -6.14 9.93 -10.27
N THR A 224 -4.86 9.75 -9.93
CA THR A 224 -3.94 10.88 -9.69
C THR A 224 -2.90 11.04 -10.82
N ASN A 225 -2.04 12.06 -10.70
CA ASN A 225 -1.02 12.37 -11.71
C ASN A 225 0.30 11.63 -11.47
N ASP A 226 1.17 11.60 -12.48
CA ASP A 226 2.46 10.91 -12.43
C ASP A 226 3.35 11.37 -11.26
N SER A 227 3.29 12.65 -10.87
CA SER A 227 4.06 13.15 -9.73
C SER A 227 3.63 12.49 -8.42
N THR A 228 2.32 12.34 -8.20
CA THR A 228 1.78 11.66 -7.02
C THR A 228 2.07 10.16 -7.06
N VAL A 229 1.94 9.53 -8.22
CA VAL A 229 2.26 8.10 -8.39
C VAL A 229 3.75 7.82 -8.17
N ASN A 230 4.65 8.69 -8.63
CA ASN A 230 6.08 8.55 -8.39
C ASN A 230 6.43 8.67 -6.90
N ALA A 231 5.83 9.61 -6.18
CA ALA A 231 6.02 9.71 -4.72
C ALA A 231 5.44 8.48 -3.98
N LEU A 232 4.32 7.92 -4.47
CA LEU A 232 3.78 6.66 -3.94
C LEU A 232 4.75 5.49 -4.16
N LYS A 233 5.39 5.42 -5.33
CA LYS A 233 6.43 4.42 -5.62
C LYS A 233 7.59 4.54 -4.62
N ASP A 234 8.08 5.75 -4.35
CA ASP A 234 9.17 5.99 -3.39
C ASP A 234 8.77 5.56 -1.96
N PHE A 235 7.54 5.88 -1.56
CA PHE A 235 6.97 5.44 -0.29
C PHE A 235 6.91 3.90 -0.18
N LEU A 236 6.41 3.22 -1.20
CA LEU A 236 6.28 1.76 -1.23
C LEU A 236 7.65 1.07 -1.17
N VAL A 237 8.62 1.55 -1.94
CA VAL A 237 9.98 0.98 -1.93
C VAL A 237 10.66 1.13 -0.57
N THR A 238 10.36 2.21 0.17
CA THR A 238 10.89 2.45 1.53
C THR A 238 10.15 1.61 2.59
N SER A 239 8.91 1.21 2.31
CA SER A 239 8.02 0.50 3.25
C SER A 239 7.81 -0.96 2.84
N GLU A 240 8.82 -1.83 3.07
CA GLU A 240 8.83 -3.25 2.63
C GLU A 240 7.50 -4.00 2.91
N ASN A 241 6.98 -3.92 4.12
CA ASN A 241 5.74 -4.63 4.49
C ASN A 241 4.52 -4.11 3.71
N CYS A 242 4.44 -2.78 3.52
CA CYS A 242 3.35 -2.16 2.77
C CYS A 242 3.41 -2.57 1.29
N LEU A 243 4.60 -2.54 0.68
CA LEU A 243 4.82 -2.99 -0.69
C LEU A 243 4.40 -4.45 -0.89
N VAL A 244 4.84 -5.37 -0.03
CA VAL A 244 4.53 -6.79 -0.17
C VAL A 244 3.02 -7.03 -0.05
N ASN A 245 2.36 -6.42 0.94
CA ASN A 245 0.91 -6.56 1.12
C ASN A 245 0.13 -5.93 -0.04
N PHE A 246 0.60 -4.81 -0.57
CA PHE A 246 0.00 -4.14 -1.72
C PHE A 246 0.07 -5.01 -2.97
N LEU A 247 1.26 -5.52 -3.30
CA LEU A 247 1.45 -6.36 -4.50
C LEU A 247 0.70 -7.70 -4.41
N ARG A 248 0.55 -8.27 -3.21
CA ARG A 248 -0.26 -9.48 -3.00
C ARG A 248 -1.74 -9.26 -3.31
N GLU A 249 -2.26 -8.06 -3.14
CA GLU A 249 -3.64 -7.72 -3.50
C GLU A 249 -3.75 -7.24 -4.96
N PHE A 250 -2.73 -6.54 -5.45
CA PHE A 250 -2.69 -5.99 -6.81
C PHE A 250 -1.38 -6.34 -7.56
N PRO A 251 -1.22 -7.60 -8.01
CA PRO A 251 0.01 -8.07 -8.66
C PRO A 251 0.37 -7.31 -9.94
N GLN A 252 -0.60 -6.74 -10.65
CA GLN A 252 -0.36 -5.96 -11.86
C GLN A 252 0.52 -4.71 -11.62
N HIS A 253 0.59 -4.21 -10.39
CA HIS A 253 1.36 -3.01 -10.05
C HIS A 253 2.85 -3.28 -9.79
N VAL A 254 3.35 -4.50 -10.06
CA VAL A 254 4.81 -4.78 -10.01
C VAL A 254 5.62 -3.87 -10.93
N ILE A 255 5.03 -3.32 -11.99
CA ILE A 255 5.69 -2.38 -12.92
C ILE A 255 6.23 -1.13 -12.22
N LEU A 256 5.67 -0.78 -11.05
CA LEU A 256 6.21 0.30 -10.20
C LEU A 256 7.67 0.05 -9.80
N LEU A 257 8.15 -1.20 -9.86
CA LEU A 257 9.50 -1.59 -9.48
C LEU A 257 10.53 -1.57 -10.63
N GLU A 258 10.17 -1.15 -11.85
CA GLU A 258 11.04 -1.22 -13.06
C GLU A 258 12.45 -0.65 -12.87
N GLN A 259 12.60 0.38 -12.04
CA GLN A 259 13.88 1.06 -11.78
C GLN A 259 14.54 0.65 -10.46
N ASN A 260 14.03 -0.40 -9.79
CA ASN A 260 14.45 -0.83 -8.46
C ASN A 260 14.82 -2.33 -8.44
N PRO A 261 15.87 -2.76 -9.18
CA PRO A 261 16.23 -4.18 -9.30
C PRO A 261 16.60 -4.83 -7.96
N GLN A 262 17.18 -4.05 -7.03
CA GLN A 262 17.48 -4.53 -5.67
C GLN A 262 16.19 -4.87 -4.89
N THR A 263 15.16 -4.04 -5.03
CA THR A 263 13.84 -4.27 -4.41
C THR A 263 13.16 -5.49 -5.04
N VAL A 264 13.23 -5.64 -6.37
CA VAL A 264 12.73 -6.84 -7.07
C VAL A 264 13.42 -8.09 -6.53
N ARG A 265 14.76 -8.08 -6.44
CA ARG A 265 15.53 -9.20 -5.89
C ARG A 265 15.17 -9.50 -4.45
N CYS A 266 15.05 -8.48 -3.61
CA CYS A 266 14.63 -8.63 -2.21
C CYS A 266 13.23 -9.25 -2.12
N LEU A 267 12.27 -8.78 -2.94
CA LEU A 267 10.89 -9.24 -2.97
C LEU A 267 10.82 -10.75 -3.20
N TRP A 268 11.33 -11.24 -4.33
CA TRP A 268 11.22 -12.68 -4.64
C TRP A 268 12.12 -13.55 -3.77
N ARG A 269 13.25 -13.03 -3.25
CA ARG A 269 14.21 -13.82 -2.47
C ARG A 269 13.87 -13.90 -0.98
N LYS A 270 13.33 -12.84 -0.39
CA LYS A 270 13.11 -12.72 1.06
C LYS A 270 11.63 -12.79 1.43
N HIS A 271 10.74 -12.16 0.65
CA HIS A 271 9.36 -11.90 1.07
C HIS A 271 8.33 -12.82 0.41
N LEU A 272 8.50 -13.13 -0.87
CA LEU A 272 7.64 -14.13 -1.52
C LEU A 272 7.98 -15.51 -0.99
N PHE A 273 6.95 -16.30 -0.76
CA PHE A 273 7.02 -17.66 -0.28
C PHE A 273 7.66 -17.81 1.12
N SER A 274 7.71 -16.71 1.89
CA SER A 274 8.13 -16.72 3.29
C SER A 274 6.92 -16.78 4.22
N GLY A 275 6.78 -17.86 5.00
CA GLY A 275 5.77 -18.02 6.06
C GLY A 275 4.51 -18.79 5.65
N PHE A 276 3.76 -19.28 6.65
CA PHE A 276 2.65 -20.24 6.48
C PHE A 276 1.34 -19.66 5.89
N SER A 277 1.18 -18.34 5.80
CA SER A 277 -0.11 -17.68 5.51
C SER A 277 -0.20 -16.93 4.18
N GLY A 278 0.88 -16.84 3.38
CA GLY A 278 0.95 -15.98 2.18
C GLY A 278 0.89 -16.68 0.80
N TYR A 279 0.80 -18.01 0.77
CA TYR A 279 1.18 -18.79 -0.42
C TYR A 279 0.37 -18.53 -1.69
N HIS A 280 -0.92 -18.20 -1.59
CA HIS A 280 -1.82 -18.20 -2.75
C HIS A 280 -1.55 -17.02 -3.71
N ASN A 281 -1.28 -15.83 -3.17
CA ASN A 281 -1.05 -14.66 -4.01
C ASN A 281 0.43 -14.41 -4.33
N ASP A 282 1.35 -15.02 -3.58
CA ASP A 282 2.80 -14.89 -3.86
C ASP A 282 3.15 -15.40 -5.26
N MET A 283 2.49 -16.48 -5.72
CA MET A 283 2.67 -16.98 -7.08
C MET A 283 2.17 -15.98 -8.12
N LYS A 284 1.05 -15.29 -7.87
CA LYS A 284 0.54 -14.25 -8.79
C LYS A 284 1.50 -13.07 -8.91
N VAL A 285 2.09 -12.65 -7.79
CA VAL A 285 3.13 -11.61 -7.79
C VAL A 285 4.36 -12.08 -8.55
N PHE A 286 4.82 -13.30 -8.29
CA PHE A 286 5.98 -13.87 -8.99
C PHE A 286 5.78 -13.96 -10.51
N VAL A 287 4.62 -14.43 -10.94
CA VAL A 287 4.25 -14.48 -12.37
C VAL A 287 4.19 -13.07 -12.96
N ALA A 288 3.64 -12.09 -12.23
CA ALA A 288 3.60 -10.71 -12.69
C ALA A 288 5.03 -10.13 -12.87
N LEU A 289 5.97 -10.44 -11.98
CA LEU A 289 7.37 -10.05 -12.12
C LEU A 289 8.01 -10.62 -13.41
N LEU A 290 7.72 -11.89 -13.72
CA LEU A 290 8.18 -12.53 -14.96
C LEU A 290 7.54 -11.91 -16.20
N ARG A 291 6.22 -11.65 -16.15
CA ARG A 291 5.46 -11.04 -17.24
C ARG A 291 5.97 -9.63 -17.58
N ALA A 292 6.36 -8.87 -16.57
CA ALA A 292 6.93 -7.54 -16.72
C ALA A 292 8.45 -7.53 -16.99
N ASP A 293 9.07 -8.70 -17.18
CA ASP A 293 10.52 -8.88 -17.39
C ASP A 293 11.40 -8.18 -16.33
N LEU A 294 10.93 -8.14 -15.08
CA LEU A 294 11.60 -7.43 -13.97
C LEU A 294 12.71 -8.27 -13.31
N ILE A 295 12.69 -9.59 -13.51
CA ILE A 295 13.74 -10.49 -13.02
C ILE A 295 14.79 -10.63 -14.14
N PRO A 296 16.05 -10.18 -13.92
CA PRO A 296 17.10 -10.29 -14.92
C PRO A 296 17.31 -11.74 -15.37
N GLN A 297 17.67 -11.95 -16.64
CA GLN A 297 17.79 -13.27 -17.25
C GLN A 297 18.75 -14.19 -16.48
N GLU A 298 19.85 -13.66 -15.98
CA GLU A 298 20.84 -14.35 -15.16
C GLU A 298 20.31 -14.79 -13.78
N GLU A 299 19.24 -14.16 -13.29
CA GLU A 299 18.61 -14.47 -12.01
C GLU A 299 17.37 -15.38 -12.16
N LYS A 300 16.78 -15.49 -13.36
CA LYS A 300 15.53 -16.24 -13.59
C LYS A 300 15.62 -17.70 -13.16
N ALA A 301 16.73 -18.38 -13.45
CA ALA A 301 16.90 -19.78 -13.05
C ALA A 301 16.87 -19.95 -11.52
N GLU A 302 17.54 -19.05 -10.79
CA GLU A 302 17.55 -19.03 -9.32
C GLU A 302 16.13 -18.75 -8.78
N ALA A 303 15.48 -17.71 -9.31
CA ALA A 303 14.16 -17.28 -8.90
C ALA A 303 13.10 -18.37 -9.14
N ASN A 304 13.11 -19.00 -10.32
CA ASN A 304 12.25 -20.12 -10.68
C ASN A 304 12.45 -21.31 -9.73
N SER A 305 13.70 -21.67 -9.43
CA SER A 305 14.00 -22.76 -8.48
C SER A 305 13.45 -22.48 -7.07
N LYS A 306 13.46 -21.22 -6.63
CA LYS A 306 12.90 -20.83 -5.33
C LYS A 306 11.37 -20.90 -5.31
N ALA A 307 10.71 -20.47 -6.38
CA ALA A 307 9.24 -20.44 -6.48
C ALA A 307 8.62 -21.82 -6.78
N PHE A 308 9.36 -22.74 -7.41
CA PHE A 308 8.90 -24.05 -7.83
C PHE A 308 8.15 -24.88 -6.77
N PRO A 309 8.59 -24.99 -5.50
CA PRO A 309 7.89 -25.78 -4.48
C PRO A 309 6.46 -25.28 -4.18
N TYR A 310 6.18 -24.02 -4.49
CA TYR A 310 4.95 -23.33 -4.13
C TYR A 310 3.93 -23.27 -5.27
N VAL A 311 4.28 -23.73 -6.47
CA VAL A 311 3.33 -23.79 -7.59
C VAL A 311 2.23 -24.82 -7.31
N ARG A 312 1.00 -24.43 -7.64
CA ARG A 312 -0.21 -25.23 -7.53
C ARG A 312 -1.03 -25.00 -8.79
N GLU A 313 -1.25 -26.06 -9.54
CA GLU A 313 -1.88 -25.99 -10.86
C GLU A 313 -3.29 -25.37 -10.80
N ASP A 314 -4.08 -25.73 -9.78
CA ASP A 314 -5.43 -25.21 -9.54
C ASP A 314 -5.49 -23.70 -9.27
N SER A 315 -4.37 -23.08 -8.89
CA SER A 315 -4.26 -21.64 -8.61
C SER A 315 -3.88 -20.80 -9.83
N LEU A 316 -3.45 -21.43 -10.93
CA LEU A 316 -2.94 -20.74 -12.12
C LEU A 316 -4.06 -20.43 -13.11
N SER A 317 -4.00 -19.24 -13.72
CA SER A 317 -4.78 -18.97 -14.93
C SER A 317 -4.01 -19.43 -16.17
N LEU A 318 -4.70 -19.57 -17.30
CA LEU A 318 -4.05 -19.91 -18.58
C LEU A 318 -2.92 -18.93 -18.94
N GLU A 319 -3.09 -17.64 -18.66
CA GLU A 319 -2.06 -16.63 -18.90
C GLU A 319 -0.85 -16.81 -17.99
N ASP A 320 -1.08 -17.20 -16.73
CA ASP A 320 0.01 -17.47 -15.79
C ASP A 320 0.82 -18.69 -16.24
N GLU A 321 0.16 -19.77 -16.64
CA GLU A 321 0.84 -20.94 -17.18
C GLU A 321 1.70 -20.61 -18.40
N LEU A 322 1.17 -19.84 -19.35
CA LEU A 322 1.91 -19.43 -20.54
C LEU A 322 3.15 -18.60 -20.15
N THR A 323 3.00 -17.68 -19.20
CA THR A 323 4.10 -16.84 -18.70
C THR A 323 5.20 -17.70 -18.07
N LEU A 324 4.83 -18.68 -17.23
CA LEU A 324 5.78 -19.61 -16.61
C LEU A 324 6.50 -20.47 -17.65
N LYS A 325 5.77 -20.99 -18.65
CA LYS A 325 6.35 -21.77 -19.75
C LYS A 325 7.34 -20.96 -20.58
N GLN A 326 7.02 -19.71 -20.90
CA GLN A 326 7.88 -18.80 -21.67
C GLN A 326 9.16 -18.38 -20.93
N ASN A 327 9.18 -18.48 -19.59
CA ASN A 327 10.31 -18.09 -18.76
C ASN A 327 11.07 -19.31 -18.19
N ASP A 328 11.02 -20.46 -18.87
CA ASP A 328 11.73 -21.70 -18.51
C ASP A 328 11.47 -22.17 -17.06
N PHE A 329 10.32 -21.79 -16.48
CA PHE A 329 9.99 -22.11 -15.10
C PHE A 329 9.92 -23.62 -14.87
N PHE A 330 9.40 -24.34 -15.88
CA PHE A 330 9.27 -25.79 -15.90
C PHE A 330 10.44 -26.50 -16.59
N ALA A 331 11.55 -25.81 -16.89
CA ALA A 331 12.76 -26.50 -17.33
C ALA A 331 13.26 -27.43 -16.20
N ASP A 332 13.72 -28.62 -16.58
CA ASP A 332 14.22 -29.65 -15.65
C ASP A 332 13.25 -30.02 -14.51
N VAL A 333 11.93 -30.05 -14.78
CA VAL A 333 10.87 -30.37 -13.79
C VAL A 333 11.25 -31.57 -12.93
N PHE A 334 11.68 -32.68 -13.53
CA PHE A 334 12.04 -33.88 -12.78
C PHE A 334 13.26 -33.68 -11.86
N GLN A 335 14.26 -32.91 -12.26
CA GLN A 335 15.37 -32.59 -11.35
C GLN A 335 14.90 -31.72 -10.19
N LYS A 336 14.04 -30.73 -10.46
CA LYS A 336 13.47 -29.85 -9.43
C LYS A 336 12.59 -30.63 -8.45
N ILE A 337 11.70 -31.51 -8.94
CA ILE A 337 10.92 -32.43 -8.09
C ILE A 337 11.87 -33.28 -7.25
N GLY A 338 12.92 -33.84 -7.85
CA GLY A 338 13.92 -34.65 -7.14
C GLY A 338 14.51 -33.97 -5.90
N ARG A 339 14.72 -32.65 -5.96
CA ARG A 339 15.28 -31.81 -4.89
C ARG A 339 14.25 -31.38 -3.83
N LEU A 340 12.95 -31.52 -4.09
CA LEU A 340 11.92 -31.23 -3.09
C LEU A 340 12.12 -32.14 -1.87
N GLY A 341 12.21 -31.53 -0.69
CA GLY A 341 12.25 -32.27 0.57
C GLY A 341 13.50 -33.11 0.81
N ALA A 342 14.59 -32.89 0.07
CA ALA A 342 15.80 -33.71 0.17
C ALA A 342 16.35 -33.78 1.61
N GLY A 343 16.45 -35.01 2.15
CA GLY A 343 17.10 -35.30 3.43
C GLY A 343 16.20 -35.44 4.66
N THR A 344 14.86 -35.39 4.53
CA THR A 344 13.93 -35.58 5.68
C THR A 344 12.70 -36.42 5.30
N SER A 345 12.10 -37.10 6.27
CA SER A 345 10.84 -37.85 6.09
C SER A 345 9.64 -36.93 5.78
N ILE A 346 9.64 -35.70 6.31
CA ILE A 346 8.66 -34.66 5.99
C ILE A 346 8.71 -34.30 4.50
N GLY A 347 9.90 -34.31 3.92
CA GLY A 347 10.13 -33.99 2.51
C GLY A 347 9.51 -34.96 1.51
N ILE A 348 9.29 -36.23 1.87
CA ILE A 348 8.62 -37.20 0.99
C ILE A 348 7.13 -36.86 0.85
N VAL A 349 6.48 -36.49 1.97
CA VAL A 349 5.06 -36.09 1.97
C VAL A 349 4.86 -34.81 1.17
N GLU A 350 5.74 -33.83 1.34
CA GLU A 350 5.67 -32.56 0.58
C GLU A 350 5.89 -32.77 -0.92
N LYS A 351 6.82 -33.66 -1.29
CA LYS A 351 7.08 -34.05 -2.67
C LYS A 351 5.86 -34.73 -3.31
N ASN A 352 5.25 -35.72 -2.64
CA ASN A 352 4.08 -36.41 -3.19
C ASN A 352 2.89 -35.45 -3.34
N ARG A 353 2.61 -34.63 -2.31
CA ARG A 353 1.55 -33.60 -2.40
C ARG A 353 1.78 -32.62 -3.55
N TRP A 354 3.04 -32.26 -3.81
CA TRP A 354 3.37 -31.41 -4.96
C TRP A 354 3.05 -32.12 -6.27
N VAL A 355 3.43 -33.39 -6.42
CA VAL A 355 3.22 -34.18 -7.64
C VAL A 355 1.73 -34.39 -7.93
N GLU A 356 0.96 -34.78 -6.91
CA GLU A 356 -0.50 -34.95 -6.99
C GLU A 356 -1.17 -33.66 -7.48
N GLY A 357 -0.85 -32.53 -6.83
CA GLY A 357 -1.42 -31.22 -7.16
C GLY A 357 -0.92 -30.58 -8.46
N ASN A 358 0.02 -31.20 -9.19
CA ASN A 358 0.63 -30.64 -10.40
C ASN A 358 0.80 -31.67 -11.53
N ILE A 359 -0.06 -32.70 -11.58
CA ILE A 359 0.05 -33.80 -12.54
C ILE A 359 -0.03 -33.33 -14.00
N LYS A 360 -0.83 -32.31 -14.34
CA LYS A 360 -0.92 -31.86 -15.74
C LYS A 360 0.34 -31.12 -16.17
N ILE A 361 1.03 -30.46 -15.25
CA ILE A 361 2.35 -29.85 -15.51
C ILE A 361 3.37 -30.95 -15.87
N ILE A 362 3.35 -32.08 -15.17
CA ILE A 362 4.22 -33.22 -15.45
C ILE A 362 3.89 -33.82 -16.83
N CYS A 363 2.61 -34.05 -17.13
CA CYS A 363 2.17 -34.55 -18.43
C CYS A 363 2.57 -33.62 -19.57
N TRP A 364 2.34 -32.31 -19.42
CA TRP A 364 2.76 -31.30 -20.40
C TRP A 364 4.28 -31.32 -20.64
N TYR A 365 5.07 -31.47 -19.58
CA TYR A 365 6.53 -31.56 -19.70
C TYR A 365 6.95 -32.78 -20.54
N LEU A 366 6.37 -33.95 -20.25
CA LEU A 366 6.65 -35.19 -20.97
C LEU A 366 6.24 -35.13 -22.44
N GLU A 367 5.14 -34.43 -22.74
CA GLU A 367 4.67 -34.21 -24.10
C GLU A 367 5.61 -33.28 -24.89
N SER A 368 6.05 -32.19 -24.24
CA SER A 368 6.74 -31.08 -24.90
C SER A 368 8.27 -31.22 -24.97
N HIS A 369 8.86 -32.17 -24.25
CA HIS A 369 10.33 -32.34 -24.16
C HIS A 369 10.79 -33.74 -24.57
N GLU A 370 12.03 -33.83 -25.02
CA GLU A 370 12.73 -35.11 -25.18
C GLU A 370 12.92 -35.78 -23.81
N ILE A 371 12.67 -37.08 -23.76
CA ILE A 371 12.76 -37.82 -22.51
C ILE A 371 14.22 -38.26 -22.33
N SER A 372 14.86 -37.72 -21.29
CA SER A 372 16.22 -38.13 -20.92
C SER A 372 16.22 -39.38 -20.05
N VAL A 373 17.36 -40.09 -19.99
CA VAL A 373 17.61 -41.16 -19.01
C VAL A 373 17.32 -40.69 -17.57
N GLN A 374 17.69 -39.45 -17.25
CA GLN A 374 17.48 -38.88 -15.92
C GLN A 374 16.00 -38.67 -15.60
N THR A 375 15.20 -38.30 -16.61
CA THR A 375 13.74 -38.20 -16.50
C THR A 375 13.14 -39.55 -16.11
N VAL A 376 13.49 -40.62 -16.84
CA VAL A 376 12.99 -41.97 -16.57
C VAL A 376 13.40 -42.47 -15.19
N ARG A 377 14.67 -42.26 -14.80
CA ARG A 377 15.15 -42.63 -13.44
C ARG A 377 14.37 -41.91 -12.35
N MET A 378 14.13 -40.61 -12.51
CA MET A 378 13.38 -39.85 -11.52
C MET A 378 11.93 -40.29 -11.45
N MET A 379 11.28 -40.58 -12.58
CA MET A 379 9.92 -41.11 -12.61
C MET A 379 9.80 -42.43 -11.82
N CYS A 380 10.71 -43.38 -12.02
CA CYS A 380 10.74 -44.62 -11.25
C CYS A 380 10.89 -44.35 -9.74
N VAL A 381 11.78 -43.44 -9.35
CA VAL A 381 11.98 -43.07 -7.93
C VAL A 381 10.73 -42.44 -7.33
N LEU A 382 10.05 -41.56 -8.06
CA LEU A 382 8.84 -40.89 -7.58
C LEU A 382 7.70 -41.90 -7.39
N TYR A 383 7.52 -42.79 -8.36
CA TYR A 383 6.51 -43.85 -8.25
C TYR A 383 6.77 -44.79 -7.06
N ASP A 384 8.01 -45.27 -6.88
CA ASP A 384 8.34 -46.15 -5.75
C ASP A 384 8.12 -45.47 -4.40
N GLN A 385 8.37 -44.15 -4.32
CA GLN A 385 8.12 -43.34 -3.13
C GLN A 385 6.63 -43.14 -2.86
N GLU A 386 5.86 -42.83 -3.90
CA GLU A 386 4.41 -42.67 -3.84
C GLU A 386 3.73 -43.97 -3.43
N LYS A 387 4.05 -45.09 -4.09
CA LYS A 387 3.51 -46.42 -3.77
C LYS A 387 3.74 -46.78 -2.29
N ARG A 388 4.96 -46.59 -1.79
CA ARG A 388 5.28 -46.84 -0.37
C ARG A 388 4.51 -45.94 0.59
N LEU A 389 4.34 -44.67 0.25
CA LEU A 389 3.57 -43.74 1.09
C LEU A 389 2.09 -44.12 1.10
N HIS A 390 1.55 -44.48 -0.07
CA HIS A 390 0.16 -44.86 -0.24
C HIS A 390 -0.17 -46.14 0.54
N GLU A 391 0.68 -47.18 0.42
CA GLU A 391 0.58 -48.42 1.20
C GLU A 391 0.65 -48.19 2.73
N LEU A 392 1.28 -47.10 3.19
CA LEU A 392 1.37 -46.74 4.60
C LEU A 392 0.19 -45.91 5.11
N LEU A 393 -0.49 -45.16 4.24
CA LEU A 393 -1.53 -44.19 4.62
C LEU A 393 -2.94 -44.66 4.28
N HIS A 394 -3.10 -45.56 3.31
CA HIS A 394 -4.40 -45.98 2.78
C HIS A 394 -4.54 -47.50 2.77
N GLU A 395 -5.51 -48.03 3.52
CA GLU A 395 -5.85 -49.47 3.54
C GLU A 395 -6.90 -49.87 2.47
N ASP A 396 -7.38 -48.91 1.66
CA ASP A 396 -8.56 -49.07 0.80
C ASP A 396 -8.27 -49.59 -0.61
N GLY A 397 -6.99 -49.81 -0.96
CA GLY A 397 -6.60 -50.35 -2.27
C GLY A 397 -6.80 -49.40 -3.45
N SER A 398 -7.00 -48.10 -3.20
CA SER A 398 -7.01 -47.08 -4.26
C SER A 398 -5.64 -46.99 -4.95
N GLU A 399 -5.59 -46.56 -6.22
CA GLU A 399 -4.32 -46.29 -6.90
C GLU A 399 -3.89 -44.82 -6.65
N PRO A 400 -2.57 -44.55 -6.52
CA PRO A 400 -2.10 -43.18 -6.32
C PRO A 400 -2.45 -42.25 -7.51
N GLU A 401 -2.74 -40.96 -7.23
CA GLU A 401 -3.21 -40.01 -8.26
C GLU A 401 -2.17 -39.78 -9.38
N MET A 402 -0.87 -39.76 -9.07
CA MET A 402 0.17 -39.64 -10.11
C MET A 402 0.15 -40.85 -11.04
N SER A 403 -0.06 -42.05 -10.47
CA SER A 403 -0.08 -43.30 -11.23
C SER A 403 -1.25 -43.33 -12.21
N ALA A 404 -2.45 -42.96 -11.75
CA ALA A 404 -3.63 -42.84 -12.60
C ALA A 404 -3.45 -41.76 -13.68
N GLY A 405 -2.92 -40.59 -13.32
CA GLY A 405 -2.70 -39.48 -14.24
C GLY A 405 -1.68 -39.79 -15.34
N LEU A 406 -0.53 -40.38 -14.97
CA LEU A 406 0.49 -40.80 -15.93
C LEU A 406 0.03 -41.97 -16.79
N TYR A 407 -0.70 -42.94 -16.22
CA TYR A 407 -1.28 -44.04 -16.99
C TYR A 407 -2.21 -43.51 -18.09
N MET A 408 -3.12 -42.60 -17.75
CA MET A 408 -4.03 -41.98 -18.72
C MET A 408 -3.28 -41.17 -19.80
N PHE A 409 -2.21 -40.47 -19.40
CA PHE A 409 -1.33 -39.78 -20.34
C PHE A 409 -0.66 -40.73 -21.33
N PHE A 410 -0.03 -41.82 -20.87
CA PHE A 410 0.65 -42.78 -21.73
C PHE A 410 -0.28 -43.63 -22.57
N LYS A 411 -1.49 -43.93 -22.08
CA LYS A 411 -2.56 -44.55 -22.86
C LYS A 411 -2.95 -43.67 -24.06
N SER A 412 -2.99 -42.36 -23.85
CA SER A 412 -3.31 -41.38 -24.90
C SER A 412 -2.11 -41.02 -25.79
N ASN A 413 -0.88 -41.26 -25.32
CA ASN A 413 0.37 -40.91 -25.99
C ASN A 413 1.30 -42.13 -26.15
N PRO A 414 0.96 -43.11 -27.01
CA PRO A 414 1.71 -44.36 -27.13
C PRO A 414 3.15 -44.16 -27.64
N SER A 415 3.43 -43.12 -28.42
CA SER A 415 4.79 -42.81 -28.88
C SER A 415 5.71 -42.43 -27.72
N LYS A 416 5.23 -41.62 -26.78
CA LYS A 416 5.97 -41.22 -25.56
C LYS A 416 6.15 -42.41 -24.61
N ARG A 417 5.16 -43.30 -24.53
CA ARG A 417 5.28 -44.56 -23.78
C ARG A 417 6.44 -45.41 -24.32
N GLN A 418 6.49 -45.61 -25.64
CA GLN A 418 7.57 -46.38 -26.29
C GLN A 418 8.95 -45.73 -26.12
N GLU A 419 9.03 -44.39 -26.12
CA GLU A 419 10.27 -43.64 -25.86
C GLU A 419 10.83 -44.00 -24.48
N ILE A 420 9.99 -43.97 -23.43
CA ILE A 420 10.37 -44.35 -22.06
C ILE A 420 10.76 -45.82 -21.96
N GLU A 421 9.96 -46.72 -22.55
CA GLU A 421 10.22 -48.17 -22.53
C GLU A 421 11.56 -48.51 -23.17
N LYS A 422 11.92 -47.87 -24.29
CA LYS A 422 13.23 -48.05 -24.93
C LYS A 422 14.38 -47.58 -24.05
N ILE A 423 14.24 -46.41 -23.42
CA ILE A 423 15.25 -45.88 -22.50
C ILE A 423 15.41 -46.80 -21.30
N ALA A 424 14.30 -47.25 -20.70
CA ALA A 424 14.31 -48.14 -19.56
C ALA A 424 14.95 -49.50 -19.88
N GLN A 425 14.65 -50.08 -21.05
CA GLN A 425 15.28 -51.32 -21.53
C GLN A 425 16.79 -51.16 -21.72
N HIS A 426 17.23 -50.06 -22.33
CA HIS A 426 18.66 -49.77 -22.54
C HIS A 426 19.41 -49.61 -21.21
N GLU A 427 18.80 -48.91 -20.26
CA GLU A 427 19.37 -48.59 -18.95
C GLU A 427 19.11 -49.66 -17.88
N LYS A 428 18.41 -50.74 -18.23
CA LYS A 428 18.00 -51.83 -17.31
C LYS A 428 17.22 -51.32 -16.09
N LEU A 429 16.32 -50.36 -16.31
CA LEU A 429 15.42 -49.82 -15.29
C LEU A 429 14.12 -50.63 -15.25
N THR A 430 13.64 -50.94 -14.06
CA THR A 430 12.32 -51.55 -13.87
C THR A 430 11.26 -50.46 -13.91
N LEU A 431 10.33 -50.56 -14.86
CA LEU A 431 9.23 -49.60 -14.97
C LEU A 431 8.06 -49.96 -14.03
N PRO A 432 7.37 -48.96 -13.47
CA PRO A 432 6.15 -49.15 -12.69
C PRO A 432 5.04 -49.90 -13.43
N GLU A 433 4.58 -51.03 -12.89
CA GLU A 433 3.51 -51.83 -13.50
C GLU A 433 2.16 -51.09 -13.54
N ALA A 434 1.83 -50.26 -12.54
CA ALA A 434 0.58 -49.49 -12.56
C ALA A 434 0.53 -48.42 -13.67
N ILE A 435 1.68 -47.99 -14.19
CA ILE A 435 1.76 -46.98 -15.25
C ILE A 435 1.99 -47.64 -16.62
N PHE A 436 2.82 -48.69 -16.66
CA PHE A 436 3.32 -49.33 -17.90
C PHE A 436 2.92 -50.79 -18.07
N GLY A 437 2.06 -51.34 -17.20
CA GLY A 437 1.51 -52.68 -17.34
C GLY A 437 0.69 -52.86 -18.62
N GLU A 438 0.56 -54.10 -19.06
CA GLU A 438 -0.36 -54.46 -20.15
C GLU A 438 -1.80 -54.41 -19.63
N VAL A 439 -2.67 -53.73 -20.37
CA VAL A 439 -4.08 -53.60 -20.03
C VAL A 439 -4.84 -54.72 -20.73
N ASP A 440 -4.73 -55.94 -20.20
CA ASP A 440 -5.76 -56.97 -20.37
C ASP A 440 -6.77 -56.86 -19.22
N ARG A 441 -7.35 -55.67 -19.04
CA ARG A 441 -8.62 -55.54 -18.30
C ARG A 441 -9.67 -55.20 -19.33
N GLU A 442 -10.08 -56.25 -20.04
CA GLU A 442 -11.30 -56.30 -20.82
C GLU A 442 -12.49 -55.83 -19.98
N GLU A 443 -13.38 -55.13 -20.67
CA GLU A 443 -14.79 -54.99 -20.32
C GLU A 443 -15.32 -56.27 -19.65
N SER A 444 -15.66 -56.19 -18.36
CA SER A 444 -16.53 -57.16 -17.70
C SER A 444 -17.46 -56.47 -16.71
#